data_AF-D2R1P1-F1
#
_entry.id   AF-D2R1P1-F1
#
_cell.length_a   1.000
_cell.length_b   1.000
_cell.length_c   1.000
_cell.angle_alpha   90.00
_cell.angle_beta   90.00
_cell.angle_gamma   90.00
#
_symmetry.space_group_name_H-M   'P 1'
#
loop_
_entity.id
_entity.type
_entity.pdbx_description
1 polymer ?
#
loop_
_entity_poly.entity_id
_entity_poly.type
_entity_poly.pdbx_seq_one_letter_code
_entity_poly.pdbx_strand_id
1 'polypeptide(L)'
;MRITWNELTVSPQGIDFEMLLSEWRWLVDVSYEPVVISSMGDLFLRHADGRVFWMSTVSGQLEEVAATVDDFKQKMVQKENANTWFQPQLVGSILSQGKQLSAGEVFSPSVPLVLGGSLEADNFEATDMQVHFGMLGQIHLQVQELPPGTEIGGIEIEGE
;
A
#
# COMPACT_ATOMS: atom_id res chain seq x y z
N MET A 1 -14.99 -5.42 -17.56
CA MET A 1 -15.43 -4.94 -16.23
C MET A 1 -15.12 -3.45 -16.13
N ARG A 2 -16.00 -2.63 -15.55
CA ARG A 2 -15.74 -1.21 -15.33
C ARG A 2 -15.33 -1.02 -13.87
N ILE A 3 -14.07 -0.69 -13.64
CA ILE A 3 -13.51 -0.41 -12.31
C ILE A 3 -13.96 0.97 -11.85
N THR A 4 -14.33 1.06 -10.58
CA THR A 4 -14.74 2.29 -9.89
C THR A 4 -13.89 2.51 -8.64
N TRP A 5 -14.08 3.64 -7.97
CA TRP A 5 -13.38 3.94 -6.73
C TRP A 5 -13.68 2.94 -5.61
N ASN A 6 -14.83 2.26 -5.63
CA ASN A 6 -15.16 1.23 -4.64
C ASN A 6 -14.24 0.00 -4.75
N GLU A 7 -13.71 -0.30 -5.94
CA GLU A 7 -12.75 -1.39 -6.13
C GLU A 7 -11.30 -0.93 -5.94
N LEU A 8 -11.06 0.38 -5.97
CA LEU A 8 -9.71 0.97 -5.89
C LEU A 8 -9.32 1.40 -4.47
N THR A 9 -10.29 1.55 -3.58
CA THR A 9 -10.05 1.93 -2.20
C THR A 9 -10.77 0.98 -1.25
N VAL A 10 -10.26 0.92 -0.02
CA VAL A 10 -10.88 0.15 1.05
C VAL A 10 -11.35 1.07 2.17
N SER A 11 -12.38 0.63 2.89
CA SER A 11 -12.94 1.42 3.98
C SER A 11 -11.97 1.44 5.17
N PRO A 12 -11.67 2.62 5.75
CA PRO A 12 -10.86 2.72 6.97
C PRO A 12 -11.63 2.37 8.24
N GLN A 13 -12.90 1.99 8.15
CA GLN A 13 -13.78 1.78 9.30
C GLN A 13 -13.36 0.56 10.12
N GLY A 14 -13.18 0.75 11.42
CA GLY A 14 -12.81 -0.32 12.36
C GLY A 14 -11.32 -0.68 12.34
N ILE A 15 -10.50 0.06 11.59
CA ILE A 15 -9.05 -0.16 11.50
C ILE A 15 -8.35 0.63 12.61
N ASP A 16 -7.54 -0.06 13.39
CA ASP A 16 -6.59 0.56 14.32
C ASP A 16 -5.32 0.94 13.56
N PHE A 17 -5.22 2.21 13.18
CA PHE A 17 -4.11 2.70 12.38
C PHE A 17 -2.79 2.76 13.15
N GLU A 18 -2.83 2.88 14.47
CA GLU A 18 -1.61 2.83 15.28
C GLU A 18 -1.00 1.44 15.23
N MET A 19 -1.84 0.41 15.33
CA MET A 19 -1.42 -0.97 15.16
C MET A 19 -0.98 -1.25 13.72
N LEU A 20 -1.73 -0.77 12.74
CA LEU A 20 -1.44 -0.98 11.31
C LEU A 20 -0.06 -0.45 10.89
N LEU A 21 0.33 0.72 11.41
CA LEU A 21 1.58 1.39 11.07
C LEU A 21 2.74 1.04 12.00
N SER A 22 2.56 0.13 12.96
CA SER A 22 3.59 -0.22 13.96
C SER A 22 4.92 -0.62 13.30
N GLU A 23 4.88 -1.49 12.30
CA GLU A 23 6.05 -1.94 11.53
C GLU A 23 6.56 -0.94 10.48
N TRP A 24 5.89 0.21 10.36
CA TRP A 24 6.25 1.31 9.44
C TRP A 24 6.74 2.56 10.17
N ARG A 25 6.89 2.53 11.50
CA ARG A 25 7.32 3.69 12.30
C ARG A 25 8.72 4.19 12.01
N TRP A 26 9.53 3.41 11.31
CA TRP A 26 10.83 3.85 10.79
C TRP A 26 10.69 4.83 9.60
N LEU A 27 9.56 4.81 8.88
CA LEU A 27 9.28 5.67 7.72
C LEU A 27 8.24 6.76 8.02
N VAL A 28 7.20 6.44 8.80
CA VAL A 28 6.08 7.35 9.12
C VAL A 28 5.88 7.49 10.62
N ASP A 29 6.16 8.69 11.14
CA ASP A 29 5.99 8.98 12.56
C ASP A 29 4.51 9.25 12.95
N VAL A 30 4.29 9.59 14.21
CA VAL A 30 2.94 9.83 14.79
C VAL A 30 2.25 11.11 14.28
N SER A 31 2.93 11.92 13.48
CA SER A 31 2.39 13.15 12.88
C SER A 31 1.57 12.88 11.62
N TYR A 32 1.49 11.62 11.19
CA TYR A 32 0.76 11.18 10.00
C TYR A 32 -0.55 10.51 10.37
N GLU A 33 -1.63 10.95 9.71
CA GLU A 33 -2.96 10.38 9.85
C GLU A 33 -3.47 9.85 8.50
N PRO A 34 -4.21 8.73 8.46
CA PRO A 34 -4.73 8.16 7.22
C PRO A 34 -5.81 9.03 6.56
N VAL A 35 -5.77 9.11 5.23
CA VAL A 35 -6.75 9.78 4.38
C VAL A 35 -7.47 8.77 3.50
N VAL A 36 -6.70 7.95 2.77
CA VAL A 36 -7.20 6.89 1.87
C VAL A 36 -6.29 5.68 1.98
N ILE A 37 -6.88 4.49 1.88
CA ILE A 37 -6.17 3.23 1.70
C ILE A 37 -6.53 2.72 0.30
N SER A 38 -5.53 2.40 -0.52
CA SER A 38 -5.78 1.75 -1.81
C SER A 38 -6.13 0.28 -1.61
N SER A 39 -6.86 -0.32 -2.55
CA SER A 39 -7.12 -1.76 -2.53
C SER A 39 -5.86 -2.60 -2.77
N MET A 40 -4.75 -1.98 -3.19
CA MET A 40 -3.42 -2.59 -3.30
C MET A 40 -2.60 -2.48 -2.01
N GLY A 41 -3.16 -1.88 -0.95
CA GLY A 41 -2.51 -1.78 0.36
C GLY A 41 -1.55 -0.60 0.50
N ASP A 42 -1.63 0.42 -0.35
CA ASP A 42 -0.90 1.68 -0.14
C ASP A 42 -1.70 2.67 0.73
N LEU A 43 -1.00 3.57 1.43
CA LEU A 43 -1.61 4.61 2.25
C LEU A 43 -1.38 6.01 1.71
N PHE A 44 -2.43 6.81 1.74
CA PHE A 44 -2.34 8.27 1.60
C PHE A 44 -2.51 8.88 2.98
N LEU A 45 -1.50 9.58 3.45
CA LEU A 45 -1.37 10.06 4.81
C LEU A 45 -1.32 11.59 4.82
N ARG A 46 -2.12 12.22 5.67
CA ARG A 46 -2.02 13.64 5.97
C ARG A 46 -1.00 13.83 7.08
N HIS A 47 0.03 14.62 6.83
CA HIS A 47 0.95 15.08 7.86
C HIS A 47 0.34 16.24 8.67
N ALA A 48 0.85 16.47 9.88
CA ALA A 48 0.36 17.51 10.81
C ALA A 48 0.40 18.94 10.23
N ASP A 49 1.24 19.21 9.23
CA ASP A 49 1.27 20.50 8.50
C ASP A 49 0.22 20.63 7.39
N GLY A 50 -0.58 19.59 7.17
CA GLY A 50 -1.69 19.55 6.21
C GLY A 50 -1.35 18.96 4.85
N ARG A 51 -0.08 18.70 4.54
CA ARG A 51 0.35 18.06 3.28
C ARG A 51 -0.05 16.59 3.25
N VAL A 52 -0.23 16.04 2.06
CA VAL A 52 -0.57 14.62 1.85
C VAL A 52 0.58 13.90 1.19
N PHE A 53 0.92 12.75 1.78
CA PHE A 53 1.98 11.87 1.35
C PHE A 53 1.40 10.52 0.93
N TRP A 54 2.03 9.88 -0.06
CA TRP A 54 1.76 8.51 -0.46
C TRP A 54 2.86 7.61 0.10
N MET A 55 2.47 6.66 0.95
CA MET A 55 3.33 5.57 1.42
C MET A 55 3.06 4.35 0.55
N SER A 56 4.02 3.98 -0.29
CA SER A 56 3.93 2.77 -1.11
C SER A 56 4.47 1.57 -0.35
N THR A 57 3.65 0.55 -0.13
CA THR A 57 4.08 -0.71 0.49
C THR A 57 4.84 -1.59 -0.50
N VAL A 58 4.73 -1.30 -1.80
CA VAL A 58 5.51 -1.94 -2.86
C VAL A 58 6.97 -1.46 -2.86
N SER A 59 7.20 -0.14 -2.84
CA SER A 59 8.56 0.41 -2.92
C SER A 59 9.18 0.75 -1.57
N GLY A 60 8.39 0.80 -0.49
CA GLY A 60 8.87 1.21 0.83
C GLY A 60 9.20 2.70 0.93
N GLN A 61 8.55 3.53 0.11
CA GLN A 61 8.84 4.96 -0.01
C GLN A 61 7.67 5.83 0.42
N LEU A 62 8.00 7.05 0.86
CA LEU A 62 7.05 8.09 1.25
C LEU A 62 7.28 9.33 0.37
N GLU A 63 6.26 9.70 -0.41
CA GLU A 63 6.35 10.81 -1.38
C GLU A 63 5.27 11.87 -1.12
N GLU A 64 5.61 13.16 -1.18
CA GLU A 64 4.61 14.23 -1.13
C GLU A 64 3.80 14.25 -2.45
N VAL A 65 2.48 14.11 -2.37
CA VAL A 65 1.60 14.07 -3.54
C VAL A 65 0.65 15.26 -3.62
N ALA A 66 0.37 15.93 -2.50
CA ALA A 66 -0.50 17.09 -2.48
C ALA A 66 -0.21 18.07 -1.33
N ALA A 67 -0.50 19.34 -1.56
CA ALA A 67 -0.33 20.39 -0.55
C ALA A 67 -1.42 20.35 0.53
N THR A 68 -2.60 19.81 0.20
CA THR A 68 -3.76 19.66 1.10
C THR A 68 -4.57 18.42 0.73
N VAL A 69 -5.46 18.01 1.63
CA VAL A 69 -6.43 16.91 1.36
C VAL A 69 -7.36 17.25 0.19
N ASP A 70 -7.75 18.50 0.01
CA ASP A 70 -8.61 18.90 -1.11
C ASP A 70 -7.86 18.88 -2.45
N ASP A 71 -6.60 19.31 -2.46
CA ASP A 71 -5.71 19.15 -3.62
C ASP A 71 -5.53 17.66 -3.96
N PHE A 72 -5.31 16.82 -2.94
CA PHE A 72 -5.23 15.37 -3.12
C PHE A 72 -6.50 14.78 -3.76
N LYS A 73 -7.70 15.14 -3.28
CA LYS A 73 -8.97 14.66 -3.85
C LYS A 73 -9.14 15.04 -5.32
N GLN A 74 -8.64 16.21 -5.73
CA GLN A 74 -8.66 16.62 -7.13
C GLN A 74 -7.61 15.87 -7.96
N LYS A 75 -6.43 15.63 -7.39
CA LYS A 75 -5.34 14.93 -8.07
C LYS A 75 -5.60 13.44 -8.22
N MET A 76 -6.19 12.77 -7.22
CA MET A 76 -6.40 11.33 -7.26
C MET A 76 -7.34 10.89 -8.39
N VAL A 77 -8.23 11.78 -8.86
CA VAL A 77 -9.13 11.50 -9.99
C VAL A 77 -8.52 11.83 -11.36
N GLN A 78 -7.33 12.42 -11.40
CA GLN A 78 -6.59 12.62 -12.64
C GLN A 78 -6.04 11.28 -13.13
N LYS A 79 -6.16 11.01 -14.43
CA LYS A 79 -5.89 9.70 -15.01
C LYS A 79 -4.48 9.19 -14.71
N GLU A 80 -3.48 10.06 -14.83
CA GLU A 80 -2.08 9.74 -14.63
C GLU A 80 -1.82 9.33 -13.18
N ASN A 81 -2.31 10.13 -12.24
CA ASN A 81 -2.19 9.85 -10.81
C ASN A 81 -2.97 8.60 -10.42
N ALA A 82 -4.22 8.45 -10.89
CA ALA A 82 -5.03 7.27 -10.64
C ALA A 82 -4.35 5.98 -11.12
N ASN A 83 -3.74 6.01 -12.30
CA ASN A 83 -3.02 4.87 -12.84
C ASN A 83 -1.79 4.52 -11.99
N THR A 84 -1.02 5.52 -11.55
CA THR A 84 0.18 5.30 -10.72
C THR A 84 -0.16 4.85 -9.30
N TRP A 85 -1.10 5.51 -8.65
CA TRP A 85 -1.40 5.38 -7.22
C TRP A 85 -2.37 4.24 -6.87
N PHE A 86 -3.28 3.90 -7.78
CA PHE A 86 -4.35 2.93 -7.51
C PHE A 86 -4.36 1.74 -8.47
N GLN A 87 -3.51 1.75 -9.49
CA GLN A 87 -3.28 0.63 -10.41
C GLN A 87 -4.58 -0.03 -10.93
N PRO A 88 -5.56 0.73 -11.47
CA PRO A 88 -6.88 0.24 -11.83
C PRO A 88 -6.87 -0.90 -12.86
N GLN A 89 -5.86 -0.95 -13.74
CA GLN A 89 -5.72 -2.05 -14.69
C GLN A 89 -5.32 -3.36 -13.99
N LEU A 90 -4.37 -3.30 -13.04
CA LEU A 90 -3.95 -4.46 -12.25
C LEU A 90 -5.09 -4.97 -11.36
N VAL A 91 -5.77 -4.05 -10.64
CA VAL A 91 -6.96 -4.39 -9.84
C VAL A 91 -8.03 -5.05 -10.72
N GLY A 92 -8.26 -4.51 -11.92
CA GLY A 92 -9.18 -5.11 -12.88
C GLY A 92 -8.78 -6.53 -13.33
N SER A 93 -7.49 -6.76 -13.54
CA SER A 93 -6.96 -8.10 -13.86
C SER A 93 -7.13 -9.07 -12.69
N ILE A 94 -6.79 -8.67 -11.46
CA ILE A 94 -6.97 -9.46 -10.23
C ILE A 94 -8.45 -9.87 -10.07
N LEU A 95 -9.37 -8.92 -10.16
CA LEU A 95 -10.80 -9.18 -10.05
C LEU A 95 -11.31 -10.09 -11.18
N SER A 96 -10.74 -10.01 -12.37
CA SER A 96 -11.11 -10.86 -13.51
C SER A 96 -10.74 -12.33 -13.32
N GLN A 97 -9.81 -12.62 -12.40
CA GLN A 97 -9.45 -13.98 -11.98
C GLN A 97 -10.40 -14.54 -10.90
N GLY A 98 -11.40 -13.75 -10.47
CA GLY A 98 -12.36 -14.14 -9.45
C GLY A 98 -11.95 -13.84 -8.02
N LYS A 99 -10.79 -13.18 -7.81
CA LYS A 99 -10.35 -12.69 -6.50
C LYS A 99 -11.23 -11.51 -6.07
N GLN A 100 -11.52 -11.40 -4.78
CA GLN A 100 -12.35 -10.33 -4.19
C GLN A 100 -11.82 -9.98 -2.80
N LEU A 101 -12.09 -8.75 -2.34
CA LEU A 101 -11.75 -8.32 -0.98
C LEU A 101 -12.96 -8.44 -0.06
N SER A 102 -12.72 -8.95 1.13
CA SER A 102 -13.61 -8.83 2.29
C SER A 102 -13.32 -7.53 3.05
N ALA A 103 -14.16 -7.22 4.04
CA ALA A 103 -13.90 -6.10 4.93
C ALA A 103 -12.58 -6.33 5.70
N GLY A 104 -11.69 -5.34 5.68
CA GLY A 104 -10.38 -5.43 6.33
C GLY A 104 -9.29 -6.11 5.49
N GLU A 105 -9.55 -6.43 4.21
CA GLU A 105 -8.55 -7.01 3.30
C GLU A 105 -8.06 -6.01 2.25
N VAL A 106 -6.86 -6.27 1.74
CA VAL A 106 -6.25 -5.63 0.56
C VAL A 106 -5.65 -6.68 -0.35
N PHE A 107 -5.34 -6.32 -1.60
CA PHE A 107 -4.57 -7.17 -2.50
C PHE A 107 -3.09 -7.02 -2.19
N SER A 108 -2.54 -8.01 -1.50
CA SER A 108 -1.12 -8.09 -1.15
C SER A 108 -0.37 -8.96 -2.14
N PRO A 109 0.88 -8.66 -2.49
CA PRO A 109 1.68 -9.56 -3.29
C PRO A 109 2.05 -10.82 -2.50
N SER A 110 1.82 -12.00 -3.08
CA SER A 110 2.23 -13.31 -2.56
C SER A 110 3.75 -13.43 -2.44
N VAL A 111 4.47 -12.91 -3.44
CA VAL A 111 5.91 -12.67 -3.37
C VAL A 111 6.13 -11.16 -3.38
N PRO A 112 6.67 -10.56 -2.31
CA PRO A 112 6.98 -9.13 -2.26
C PRO A 112 7.84 -8.69 -3.44
N LEU A 113 7.49 -7.56 -4.06
CA LEU A 113 8.17 -7.09 -5.28
C LEU A 113 9.64 -6.73 -5.01
N VAL A 114 9.94 -6.22 -3.82
CA VAL A 114 11.33 -5.93 -3.39
C VAL A 114 12.18 -7.21 -3.28
N LEU A 115 11.55 -8.37 -3.17
CA LEU A 115 12.19 -9.69 -3.15
C LEU A 115 12.12 -10.40 -4.52
N GLY A 116 11.78 -9.68 -5.59
CA GLY A 116 11.72 -10.21 -6.95
C GLY A 116 10.36 -10.74 -7.38
N GLY A 117 9.30 -10.44 -6.62
CA GLY A 117 7.92 -10.68 -7.06
C GLY A 117 7.55 -9.88 -8.31
N SER A 118 6.54 -10.34 -9.06
CA SER A 118 6.04 -9.65 -10.26
C SER A 118 4.89 -8.69 -9.94
N LEU A 119 4.77 -7.64 -10.75
CA LEU A 119 3.61 -6.74 -10.75
C LEU A 119 2.51 -7.28 -11.69
N GLU A 120 2.15 -8.54 -11.52
CA GLU A 120 1.16 -9.25 -12.35
C GLU A 120 0.07 -9.84 -11.45
N ALA A 121 -1.17 -9.93 -11.95
CA ALA A 121 -2.33 -10.32 -11.14
C ALA A 121 -2.19 -11.67 -10.41
N ASP A 122 -1.47 -12.62 -11.00
CA ASP A 122 -1.21 -13.94 -10.39
C ASP A 122 -0.40 -13.86 -9.09
N ASN A 123 0.38 -12.79 -8.91
CA ASN A 123 1.18 -12.58 -7.72
C ASN A 123 0.41 -11.85 -6.62
N PHE A 124 -0.89 -11.54 -6.75
CA PHE A 124 -1.63 -10.80 -5.72
C PHE A 124 -2.80 -11.60 -5.17
N GLU A 125 -2.94 -11.63 -3.84
CA GLU A 125 -4.04 -12.32 -3.15
C GLU A 125 -4.76 -11.38 -2.17
N ALA A 126 -6.03 -11.65 -1.91
CA ALA A 126 -6.74 -10.98 -0.81
C ALA A 126 -6.09 -11.38 0.52
N THR A 127 -5.66 -10.39 1.29
CA THR A 127 -4.89 -10.57 2.52
C THR A 127 -5.40 -9.62 3.58
N ASP A 128 -5.45 -10.07 4.83
CA ASP A 128 -5.74 -9.21 5.97
C ASP A 128 -4.80 -7.99 5.98
N MET A 129 -5.36 -6.82 6.21
CA MET A 129 -4.62 -5.57 6.11
C MET A 129 -3.50 -5.50 7.15
N GLN A 130 -3.69 -5.99 8.38
CA GLN A 130 -2.64 -5.99 9.41
C GLN A 130 -1.48 -6.89 9.00
N VAL A 131 -1.78 -8.06 8.43
CA VAL A 131 -0.75 -8.96 7.88
C VAL A 131 0.02 -8.28 6.74
N HIS A 132 -0.68 -7.64 5.80
CA HIS A 132 -0.05 -6.93 4.68
C HIS A 132 0.92 -5.84 5.15
N PHE A 133 0.48 -4.93 6.02
CA PHE A 133 1.33 -3.84 6.49
C PHE A 133 2.43 -4.35 7.42
N GLY A 134 2.13 -5.28 8.33
CA GLY A 134 3.12 -5.83 9.25
C GLY A 134 4.28 -6.51 8.51
N MET A 135 3.96 -7.45 7.62
CA MET A 135 4.96 -8.19 6.87
C MET A 135 5.79 -7.29 5.95
N LEU A 136 5.16 -6.41 5.16
CA LEU A 136 5.90 -5.54 4.25
C LEU A 136 6.70 -4.46 4.99
N GLY A 137 6.23 -3.99 6.15
CA GLY A 137 6.98 -3.05 6.99
C GLY A 137 8.29 -3.65 7.49
N GLN A 138 8.24 -4.88 8.00
CA GLN A 138 9.42 -5.62 8.45
C GLN A 138 10.39 -5.94 7.30
N ILE A 139 9.88 -6.33 6.13
CA ILE A 139 10.71 -6.60 4.95
C ILE A 139 11.43 -5.33 4.50
N HIS A 140 10.70 -4.22 4.33
CA HIS A 140 11.29 -2.97 3.88
C HIS A 140 12.31 -2.42 4.87
N LEU A 141 12.07 -2.57 6.18
CA LEU A 141 13.05 -2.20 7.20
C LEU A 141 14.37 -2.96 7.04
N GLN A 142 14.33 -4.25 6.69
CA GLN A 142 15.52 -5.09 6.50
C GLN A 142 16.28 -4.77 5.21
N VAL A 143 15.59 -4.35 4.15
CA VAL A 143 16.20 -4.15 2.83
C VAL A 143 16.53 -2.70 2.49
N GLN A 144 16.03 -1.71 3.25
CA GLN A 144 16.19 -0.29 2.92
C GLN A 144 17.66 0.17 2.83
N GLU A 145 18.58 -0.49 3.54
CA GLU A 145 20.01 -0.16 3.53
C GLU A 145 20.83 -1.01 2.53
N LEU A 146 20.19 -1.95 1.83
CA LEU A 146 20.87 -2.84 0.90
C LEU A 146 21.09 -2.18 -0.46
N PRO A 147 22.30 -2.29 -1.05
CA PRO A 147 22.53 -1.83 -2.41
C PRO A 147 21.64 -2.57 -3.43
N PRO A 148 21.24 -1.90 -4.53
CA PRO A 148 20.54 -2.56 -5.62
C PRO A 148 21.30 -3.78 -6.16
N GLY A 149 20.60 -4.90 -6.34
CA GLY A 149 21.18 -6.16 -6.82
C GLY A 149 21.80 -7.04 -5.73
N THR A 150 21.61 -6.70 -4.45
CA THR A 150 21.98 -7.57 -3.33
C THR A 150 21.16 -8.87 -3.38
N GLU A 151 21.84 -10.01 -3.32
CA GLU A 151 21.19 -11.32 -3.21
C GLU A 151 20.63 -11.49 -1.79
N ILE A 152 19.33 -11.76 -1.68
CA ILE A 152 18.65 -11.94 -0.40
C ILE A 152 18.76 -13.41 0.02
N GLY A 153 19.57 -13.68 1.05
CA GLY A 153 19.78 -15.04 1.58
C GLY A 153 18.69 -15.55 2.53
N GLY A 154 17.80 -14.66 2.99
CA GLY A 154 16.69 -14.96 3.89
C GLY A 154 16.02 -13.68 4.40
N ILE A 155 14.79 -13.81 4.88
CA ILE A 155 14.02 -12.75 5.55
C ILE A 155 13.53 -13.32 6.87
N GLU A 156 13.70 -12.56 7.95
CA GLU A 156 13.13 -12.89 9.25
C GLU A 156 11.83 -12.12 9.43
N ILE A 157 10.74 -12.81 9.78
CA ILE A 157 9.45 -12.20 10.08
C ILE A 157 9.10 -12.55 11.53
N GLU A 158 8.86 -11.53 12.34
CA GLU A 158 8.41 -11.70 13.73
C GLU A 158 6.88 -11.64 13.79
N GLY A 159 6.26 -12.61 14.47
CA GLY A 159 4.85 -12.54 14.87
C GLY A 159 3.83 -13.40 14.11
N GLU A 160 4.16 -14.63 13.70
CA GLU A 160 3.14 -15.66 13.41
C GLU A 160 2.58 -16.32 14.69
#